data_AF-A0A1F9E8I0-F1
#
_entry.id   AF-A0A1F9E8I0-F1
#
_cell.length_a   1.000
_cell.length_b   1.000
_cell.length_c   1.000
_cell.angle_alpha   90.00
_cell.angle_beta   90.00
_cell.angle_gamma   90.00
#
_symmetry.space_group_name_H-M   'P 1'
#
loop_
_entity.id
_entity.type
_entity.pdbx_description
1 polymer ?
#
loop_
_entity_poly.entity_id
_entity_poly.type
_entity_poly.pdbx_seq_one_letter_code
_entity_poly.pdbx_strand_id
1 'polypeptide(L)'
;MVINVKDGTGATVRRSIVPCPASGNTLPLGVSGLTDKQTDALIAALAAAGTDDPILAVFGFTIVRSEGITASELSYMATFSNQGINGTGGFIEHLTNNSVTAAQLAAYRSAIVAALANPTTGYTRLYKDSVDTASATTELEKRGEAAALLLNVLVSSATTAGFPQDRVLEAFNAMGSVVVPLMNQAITDGNISQATGQMINSTVGGGIQKLKAEKLIDKYTEALTTLGASGADVTQYQSAATTLAGAMVAAFQTFEQVFTGTESDTEISAADAILNTAMNTAFNAFMTATASSDARLTTMIANIDGALGVSTGLQISNFQFYKSGGSASNWSITMVIPTDWVSSLVSAGGSLAYTRDTSALPSSMTWVGTCSDNAYGDKGSCESNGGTWTAARTDFVGDGTPASYAALLGLQEDVMIREFTRWADQSSAGSDMGQHVTLEKNFATVMEALAGNLGGTGDGATAITAAQKSALVTLLQSPQF
;
A
#
# COMPACT_ATOMS: atom_id res chain seq x y z
N MET A 1 -8.02 13.91 26.23
CA MET A 1 -8.99 14.08 27.35
C MET A 1 -9.46 12.70 27.79
N VAL A 2 -9.52 12.43 29.10
CA VAL A 2 -10.08 11.16 29.63
C VAL A 2 -11.52 11.41 30.08
N ILE A 3 -12.44 10.60 29.57
CA ILE A 3 -13.84 10.59 29.99
C ILE A 3 -14.05 9.41 30.92
N ASN A 4 -14.72 9.64 32.05
CA ASN A 4 -15.13 8.60 32.99
C ASN A 4 -16.65 8.61 33.11
N VAL A 5 -17.29 7.47 32.84
CA VAL A 5 -18.70 7.24 33.16
C VAL A 5 -18.76 6.59 34.53
N LYS A 6 -19.55 7.19 35.43
CA LYS A 6 -19.70 6.71 36.80
C LYS A 6 -21.11 6.17 37.02
N ASP A 7 -21.22 5.16 37.87
CA ASP A 7 -22.51 4.68 38.36
C ASP A 7 -23.10 5.58 39.47
N GLY A 8 -24.26 5.19 40.00
CA GLY A 8 -24.93 5.90 41.09
C GLY A 8 -24.17 5.90 42.42
N THR A 9 -23.10 5.10 42.55
CA THR A 9 -22.20 5.08 43.72
C THR A 9 -20.96 5.94 43.52
N GLY A 10 -20.74 6.47 42.32
CA GLY A 10 -19.57 7.25 41.94
C GLY A 10 -18.37 6.41 41.50
N ALA A 11 -18.53 5.09 41.38
CA ALA A 11 -17.52 4.20 40.84
C ALA A 11 -17.45 4.34 39.32
N THR A 12 -16.24 4.32 38.75
CA THR A 12 -16.07 4.40 37.30
C THR A 12 -16.42 3.05 36.67
N VAL A 13 -17.40 3.05 35.78
CA VAL A 13 -17.89 1.85 35.08
C VAL A 13 -17.41 1.73 33.65
N ARG A 14 -17.10 2.86 33.00
CA ARG A 14 -16.50 2.93 31.66
C ARG A 14 -15.60 4.15 31.53
N ARG A 15 -14.62 4.08 30.64
CA ARG A 15 -13.68 5.14 30.32
C ARG A 15 -13.34 5.15 28.84
N SER A 16 -12.96 6.33 28.37
CA SER A 16 -12.44 6.52 27.01
C SER A 16 -11.45 7.68 26.99
N ILE A 17 -10.39 7.55 26.17
CA ILE A 17 -9.56 8.67 25.76
C ILE A 17 -10.06 9.20 24.44
N VAL A 18 -10.26 10.52 24.38
CA VAL A 18 -10.72 11.19 23.17
C VAL A 18 -9.88 12.45 22.89
N PRO A 19 -9.76 12.85 21.61
CA PRO A 19 -9.16 14.13 21.24
C PRO A 19 -9.90 15.27 21.92
N CYS A 20 -9.18 16.35 22.26
CA CYS A 20 -9.82 17.57 22.72
C CYS A 20 -10.42 18.27 21.49
N PRO A 21 -11.75 18.50 21.42
CA PRO A 21 -12.33 19.20 20.28
C PRO A 21 -11.88 20.67 20.29
N ALA A 22 -11.84 21.29 19.11
CA ALA A 22 -11.66 22.73 19.03
C ALA A 22 -12.77 23.46 19.80
N SER A 23 -12.45 24.63 20.35
CA SER A 23 -13.40 25.41 21.14
C SER A 23 -14.70 25.67 20.36
N GLY A 24 -15.84 25.36 20.98
CA GLY A 24 -17.18 25.52 20.39
C GLY A 24 -17.65 24.34 19.53
N ASN A 25 -16.79 23.36 19.25
CA ASN A 25 -17.20 22.17 18.52
C ASN A 25 -17.77 21.09 19.44
N THR A 26 -18.77 20.38 18.95
CA THR A 26 -19.31 19.18 19.60
C THR A 26 -18.49 17.97 19.18
N LEU A 27 -18.24 17.06 20.12
CA LEU A 27 -17.54 15.80 19.88
C LEU A 27 -18.51 14.64 20.14
N PRO A 28 -18.81 13.79 19.14
CA PRO A 28 -19.52 12.55 19.40
C PRO A 28 -18.65 11.64 20.28
N LEU A 29 -19.25 11.08 21.33
CA LEU A 29 -18.59 10.18 22.28
C LEU A 29 -19.34 8.85 22.35
N GLY A 30 -18.57 7.76 22.33
CA GLY A 30 -19.00 6.41 22.64
C GLY A 30 -18.02 5.78 23.64
N VAL A 31 -18.52 4.96 24.56
CA VAL A 31 -17.71 4.21 25.52
C VAL A 31 -18.17 2.75 25.53
N SER A 32 -17.22 1.83 25.61
CA SER A 32 -17.43 0.37 25.61
C SER A 32 -16.37 -0.31 26.52
N GLY A 33 -16.41 -1.63 26.66
CA GLY A 33 -15.35 -2.34 27.38
C GLY A 33 -14.00 -2.25 26.64
N LEU A 34 -14.01 -2.17 25.31
CA LEU A 34 -12.80 -1.96 24.53
C LEU A 34 -12.18 -0.59 24.81
N THR A 35 -12.99 0.47 24.93
CA THR A 35 -12.43 1.79 25.26
C THR A 35 -11.80 1.83 26.64
N ASP A 36 -12.23 0.97 27.59
CA ASP A 36 -11.56 0.82 28.88
C ASP A 36 -10.12 0.32 28.69
N LYS A 37 -9.95 -0.76 27.91
CA LYS A 37 -8.64 -1.37 27.61
C LYS A 37 -7.73 -0.41 26.86
N GLN A 38 -8.27 0.26 25.85
CA GLN A 38 -7.54 1.29 25.10
C GLN A 38 -7.10 2.44 26.03
N THR A 39 -7.99 2.89 26.92
CA THR A 39 -7.67 3.94 27.89
C THR A 39 -6.57 3.51 28.86
N ASP A 40 -6.59 2.28 29.36
CA ASP A 40 -5.55 1.76 30.25
C ASP A 40 -4.17 1.70 29.58
N ALA A 41 -4.10 1.11 28.39
CA ALA A 41 -2.85 1.07 27.63
C ALA A 41 -2.33 2.48 27.30
N LEU A 42 -3.22 3.39 26.88
CA LEU A 42 -2.84 4.74 26.51
C LEU A 42 -2.40 5.58 27.70
N ILE A 43 -3.10 5.55 28.84
CA ILE A 43 -2.66 6.27 30.04
C ILE A 43 -1.27 5.80 30.47
N ALA A 44 -1.02 4.49 30.45
CA ALA A 44 0.29 3.94 30.77
C ALA A 44 1.37 4.41 29.77
N ALA A 45 1.08 4.37 28.47
CA ALA A 45 2.00 4.77 27.42
C ALA A 45 2.32 6.27 27.45
N LEU A 46 1.30 7.13 27.60
CA LEU A 46 1.45 8.59 27.68
C LEU A 46 2.21 9.00 28.96
N ALA A 47 1.94 8.34 30.08
CA ALA A 47 2.68 8.56 31.32
C ALA A 47 4.16 8.18 31.18
N ALA A 48 4.45 7.04 30.55
CA ALA A 48 5.83 6.61 30.29
C ALA A 48 6.54 7.51 29.27
N ALA A 49 5.81 8.07 28.31
CA ALA A 49 6.34 9.01 27.32
C ALA A 49 6.54 10.43 27.89
N GLY A 50 5.84 10.77 28.97
CA GLY A 50 5.80 12.13 29.52
C GLY A 50 5.11 13.15 28.60
N THR A 51 4.27 12.68 27.66
CA THR A 51 3.60 13.51 26.66
C THR A 51 2.24 12.94 26.26
N ASP A 52 1.30 13.83 25.91
CA ASP A 52 -0.03 13.50 25.37
C ASP A 52 -0.01 13.39 23.82
N ASP A 53 1.04 12.79 23.25
CA ASP A 53 1.25 12.80 21.79
C ASP A 53 0.11 12.07 21.05
N PRO A 54 -0.63 12.76 20.15
CA PRO A 54 -1.74 12.14 19.42
C PRO A 54 -1.29 11.03 18.47
N ILE A 55 -0.01 10.98 18.07
CA ILE A 55 0.51 9.85 17.29
C ILE A 55 0.47 8.58 18.13
N LEU A 56 0.93 8.66 19.39
CA LEU A 56 0.87 7.54 20.34
C LEU A 56 -0.58 7.10 20.60
N ALA A 57 -1.51 8.06 20.69
CA ALA A 57 -2.93 7.77 20.83
C ALA A 57 -3.48 6.92 19.67
N VAL A 58 -3.19 7.30 18.42
CA VAL A 58 -3.62 6.54 17.23
C VAL A 58 -3.09 5.11 17.26
N PHE A 59 -1.82 4.91 17.64
CA PHE A 59 -1.25 3.58 17.74
C PHE A 59 -1.88 2.73 18.83
N GLY A 60 -2.11 3.29 20.02
CA GLY A 60 -2.80 2.55 21.09
C GLY A 60 -4.21 2.12 20.69
N PHE A 61 -4.97 2.96 19.97
CA PHE A 61 -6.27 2.57 19.41
C PHE A 61 -6.14 1.48 18.34
N THR A 62 -5.03 1.48 17.59
CA THR A 62 -4.77 0.51 16.52
C THR A 62 -4.44 -0.86 17.10
N ILE A 63 -3.58 -0.96 18.11
CA ILE A 63 -3.08 -2.25 18.60
C ILE A 63 -3.97 -2.91 19.65
N VAL A 64 -4.82 -2.14 20.35
CA VAL A 64 -5.75 -2.67 21.35
C VAL A 64 -7.11 -2.87 20.70
N ARG A 65 -7.44 -4.13 20.36
CA ARG A 65 -8.65 -4.50 19.59
C ARG A 65 -9.64 -5.39 20.33
N SER A 66 -9.28 -5.88 21.51
CA SER A 66 -10.11 -6.80 22.29
C SER A 66 -10.32 -6.36 23.73
N GLU A 67 -11.52 -6.64 24.26
CA GLU A 67 -11.84 -6.50 25.67
C GLU A 67 -11.20 -7.59 26.55
N GLY A 68 -10.82 -8.72 25.94
CA GLY A 68 -10.21 -9.89 26.60
C GLY A 68 -8.73 -9.70 26.95
N ILE A 69 -8.08 -8.65 26.43
CA ILE A 69 -6.65 -8.39 26.67
C ILE A 69 -6.39 -8.21 28.17
N THR A 70 -5.38 -8.92 28.67
CA THR A 70 -5.01 -8.90 30.09
C THR A 70 -4.25 -7.63 30.48
N ALA A 71 -4.25 -7.29 31.77
CA ALA A 71 -3.49 -6.12 32.26
C ALA A 71 -1.98 -6.23 31.99
N SER A 72 -1.43 -7.46 32.01
CA SER A 72 -0.03 -7.72 31.68
C SER A 72 0.25 -7.40 30.21
N GLU A 73 -0.57 -7.92 29.30
CA GLU A 73 -0.44 -7.66 27.86
C GLU A 73 -0.62 -6.16 27.53
N LEU A 74 -1.56 -5.48 28.18
CA LEU A 74 -1.74 -4.03 28.02
C LEU A 74 -0.48 -3.22 28.39
N SER A 75 0.25 -3.63 29.43
CA SER A 75 1.51 -2.97 29.81
C SER A 75 2.59 -3.12 28.72
N TYR A 76 2.66 -4.28 28.07
CA TYR A 76 3.58 -4.48 26.94
C TYR A 76 3.11 -3.73 25.69
N MET A 77 1.81 -3.69 25.39
CA MET A 77 1.26 -2.86 24.30
C MET A 77 1.55 -1.37 24.50
N ALA A 78 1.43 -0.87 25.73
CA ALA A 78 1.82 0.49 26.09
C ALA A 78 3.32 0.72 25.85
N THR A 79 4.15 -0.26 26.22
CA THR A 79 5.60 -0.24 25.98
C THR A 79 5.93 -0.20 24.48
N PHE A 80 5.28 -1.04 23.67
CA PHE A 80 5.47 -1.05 22.22
C PHE A 80 5.08 0.28 21.58
N SER A 81 3.94 0.84 21.99
CA SER A 81 3.49 2.14 21.51
C SER A 81 4.50 3.24 21.85
N ASN A 82 4.96 3.30 23.10
CA ASN A 82 5.92 4.33 23.51
C ASN A 82 7.28 4.15 22.83
N GLN A 83 7.86 2.95 22.87
CA GLN A 83 9.18 2.67 22.29
C GLN A 83 9.17 2.80 20.76
N GLY A 84 8.10 2.36 20.10
CA GLY A 84 7.96 2.50 18.66
C GLY A 84 7.86 3.96 18.21
N ILE A 85 7.23 4.82 18.99
CA ILE A 85 7.01 6.23 18.62
C ILE A 85 8.13 7.14 19.10
N ASN A 86 8.46 7.06 20.38
CA ASN A 86 9.39 7.97 21.06
C ASN A 86 10.76 7.34 21.33
N GLY A 87 10.91 6.02 21.17
CA GLY A 87 12.18 5.33 21.37
C GLY A 87 13.18 5.63 20.27
N THR A 88 14.45 5.32 20.54
CA THR A 88 15.55 5.54 19.59
C THR A 88 15.33 4.74 18.31
N GLY A 89 15.46 5.40 17.16
CA GLY A 89 15.17 4.83 15.84
C GLY A 89 13.67 4.68 15.54
N GLY A 90 12.80 5.13 16.44
CA GLY A 90 11.35 5.08 16.30
C GLY A 90 10.78 6.13 15.34
N PHE A 91 9.46 6.20 15.32
CA PHE A 91 8.68 7.00 14.36
C PHE A 91 9.06 8.50 14.37
N ILE A 92 9.10 9.13 15.54
CA ILE A 92 9.35 10.58 15.66
C ILE A 92 10.78 10.92 15.25
N GLU A 93 11.76 10.16 15.76
CA GLU A 93 13.16 10.36 15.42
C GLU A 93 13.39 10.21 13.92
N HIS A 94 12.75 9.20 13.30
CA HIS A 94 12.82 9.00 11.85
C HIS A 94 12.29 10.21 11.08
N LEU A 95 11.13 10.75 11.45
CA LEU A 95 10.59 11.95 10.80
C LEU A 95 11.56 13.14 10.91
N THR A 96 12.08 13.40 12.11
CA THR A 96 13.00 14.54 12.34
C THR A 96 14.33 14.38 11.61
N ASN A 97 14.86 13.16 11.52
CA ASN A 97 16.08 12.87 10.77
C ASN A 97 15.88 12.95 9.26
N ASN A 98 14.62 12.88 8.77
CA ASN A 98 14.26 12.93 7.36
C ASN A 98 13.56 14.24 6.97
N SER A 99 14.06 15.35 7.52
CA SER A 99 13.69 16.74 7.15
C SER A 99 12.29 17.20 7.56
N VAL A 100 11.59 16.49 8.44
CA VAL A 100 10.37 17.02 9.06
C VAL A 100 10.77 17.99 10.18
N THR A 101 10.45 19.26 9.99
CA THR A 101 10.76 20.32 10.96
C THR A 101 9.88 20.21 12.21
N ALA A 102 10.33 20.80 13.32
CA ALA A 102 9.53 20.86 14.55
C ALA A 102 8.17 21.57 14.33
N ALA A 103 8.12 22.58 13.45
CA ALA A 103 6.88 23.27 13.10
C ALA A 103 5.91 22.37 12.32
N GLN A 104 6.41 21.63 11.32
CA GLN A 104 5.61 20.62 10.61
C GLN A 104 5.13 19.53 11.56
N LEU A 105 5.97 19.05 12.48
CA LEU A 105 5.58 18.04 13.46
C LEU A 105 4.51 18.55 14.45
N ALA A 106 4.55 19.83 14.83
CA ALA A 106 3.50 20.45 15.64
C ALA A 106 2.17 20.55 14.85
N ALA A 107 2.22 21.03 13.60
CA ALA A 107 1.06 21.09 12.72
C ALA A 107 0.46 19.69 12.46
N TYR A 108 1.33 18.68 12.33
CA TYR A 108 0.96 17.28 12.16
C TYR A 108 0.15 16.75 13.34
N ARG A 109 0.62 16.97 14.57
CA ARG A 109 -0.10 16.59 15.79
C ARG A 109 -1.48 17.27 15.85
N SER A 110 -1.56 18.56 15.52
CA SER A 110 -2.84 19.27 15.46
C SER A 110 -3.79 18.72 14.39
N ALA A 111 -3.26 18.37 13.21
CA ALA A 111 -4.05 17.77 12.13
C ALA A 111 -4.61 16.40 12.52
N ILE A 112 -3.83 15.56 13.21
CA ILE A 112 -4.27 14.27 13.73
C ILE A 112 -5.45 14.46 14.71
N VAL A 113 -5.31 15.38 15.67
CA VAL A 113 -6.38 15.66 16.65
C VAL A 113 -7.66 16.11 15.93
N ALA A 114 -7.55 17.01 14.95
CA ALA A 114 -8.69 17.49 14.18
C ALA A 114 -9.37 16.38 13.37
N ALA A 115 -8.58 15.49 12.75
CA ALA A 115 -9.09 14.35 11.99
C ALA A 115 -9.79 13.32 12.88
N LEU A 116 -9.22 12.97 14.04
CA LEU A 116 -9.86 12.08 15.02
C LEU A 116 -11.17 12.67 15.56
N ALA A 117 -11.19 13.98 15.78
CA ALA A 117 -12.33 14.72 16.35
C ALA A 117 -13.40 15.11 15.32
N ASN A 118 -13.25 14.76 14.03
CA ASN A 118 -14.21 15.13 13.01
C ASN A 118 -15.61 14.54 13.35
N PRO A 119 -16.66 15.36 13.51
CA PRO A 119 -17.95 14.91 14.00
C PRO A 119 -18.76 14.08 13.00
N THR A 120 -18.32 14.02 11.74
CA THR A 120 -19.00 13.32 10.64
C THR A 120 -18.25 12.06 10.22
N THR A 121 -16.92 12.10 10.17
CA THR A 121 -16.09 11.01 9.63
C THR A 121 -14.94 10.60 10.53
N GLY A 122 -14.75 11.25 11.68
CA GLY A 122 -13.64 10.98 12.58
C GLY A 122 -13.81 9.69 13.37
N TYR A 123 -12.71 9.22 13.96
CA TYR A 123 -12.70 8.01 14.79
C TYR A 123 -13.75 8.06 15.89
N THR A 124 -13.89 9.18 16.60
CA THR A 124 -14.86 9.30 17.70
C THR A 124 -16.31 9.22 17.21
N ARG A 125 -16.58 9.66 15.98
CA ARG A 125 -17.90 9.53 15.35
C ARG A 125 -18.21 8.08 15.02
N LEU A 126 -17.31 7.40 14.33
CA LEU A 126 -17.49 5.99 13.97
C LEU A 126 -17.63 5.10 15.20
N TYR A 127 -16.86 5.39 16.25
CA TYR A 127 -16.97 4.68 17.51
C TYR A 127 -18.30 4.94 18.23
N LYS A 128 -18.80 6.19 18.19
CA LYS A 128 -20.14 6.49 18.70
C LYS A 128 -21.21 5.71 17.92
N ASP A 129 -21.14 5.68 16.60
CA ASP A 129 -22.11 4.95 15.76
C ASP A 129 -22.07 3.43 16.04
N SER A 130 -20.89 2.90 16.41
CA SER A 130 -20.76 1.53 16.90
C SER A 130 -21.51 1.32 18.22
N VAL A 131 -21.31 2.17 19.22
CA VAL A 131 -21.96 2.02 20.55
C VAL A 131 -23.48 2.29 20.50
N ASP A 132 -23.93 3.17 19.62
CA ASP A 132 -25.35 3.55 19.52
C ASP A 132 -26.21 2.52 18.78
N THR A 133 -25.61 1.53 18.10
CA THR A 133 -26.37 0.53 17.34
C THR A 133 -26.94 -0.56 18.24
N ALA A 134 -28.11 -1.08 17.87
CA ALA A 134 -28.79 -2.16 18.61
C ALA A 134 -28.35 -3.57 18.16
N SER A 135 -27.53 -3.68 17.12
CA SER A 135 -27.10 -4.94 16.51
C SER A 135 -25.63 -5.22 16.83
N ALA A 136 -25.35 -6.34 17.50
CA ALA A 136 -23.98 -6.75 17.84
C ALA A 136 -23.07 -6.89 16.59
N THR A 137 -23.62 -7.38 15.48
CA THR A 137 -22.86 -7.46 14.22
C THR A 137 -22.52 -6.07 13.68
N THR A 138 -23.48 -5.15 13.69
CA THR A 138 -23.28 -3.79 13.18
C THR A 138 -22.36 -2.97 14.09
N GLU A 139 -22.37 -3.24 15.41
CA GLU A 139 -21.43 -2.66 16.37
C GLU A 139 -19.99 -2.99 15.96
N LEU A 140 -19.71 -4.28 15.71
CA LEU A 140 -18.39 -4.76 15.30
C LEU A 140 -18.00 -4.28 13.89
N GLU A 141 -18.94 -4.21 12.94
CA GLU A 141 -18.70 -3.60 11.62
C GLU A 141 -18.26 -2.14 11.74
N LYS A 142 -18.94 -1.35 12.58
CA LYS A 142 -18.60 0.06 12.80
C LYS A 142 -17.26 0.24 13.53
N ARG A 143 -16.90 -0.68 14.44
CA ARG A 143 -15.56 -0.73 15.03
C ARG A 143 -14.49 -1.03 13.99
N GLY A 144 -14.72 -1.99 13.10
CA GLY A 144 -13.78 -2.32 12.02
C GLY A 144 -13.59 -1.16 11.05
N GLU A 145 -14.67 -0.43 10.73
CA GLU A 145 -14.61 0.83 9.95
C GLU A 145 -13.77 1.90 10.67
N ALA A 146 -13.99 2.10 11.98
CA ALA A 146 -13.20 3.03 12.79
C ALA A 146 -11.71 2.65 12.80
N ALA A 147 -11.39 1.36 12.86
CA ALA A 147 -10.02 0.90 12.85
C ALA A 147 -9.33 1.07 11.50
N ALA A 148 -10.04 0.84 10.39
CA ALA A 148 -9.50 1.04 9.04
C ALA A 148 -9.14 2.52 8.75
N LEU A 149 -9.66 3.46 9.56
CA LEU A 149 -9.37 4.89 9.49
C LEU A 149 -8.09 5.29 10.24
N LEU A 150 -7.73 4.62 11.33
CA LEU A 150 -6.72 5.10 12.30
C LEU A 150 -5.37 5.41 11.67
N LEU A 151 -4.75 4.46 10.96
CA LEU A 151 -3.45 4.71 10.33
C LEU A 151 -3.56 5.72 9.17
N ASN A 152 -4.71 5.83 8.50
CA ASN A 152 -4.95 6.84 7.47
C ASN A 152 -4.97 8.26 8.04
N VAL A 153 -5.43 8.43 9.29
CA VAL A 153 -5.31 9.72 9.98
C VAL A 153 -3.85 10.15 10.07
N LEU A 154 -2.92 9.23 10.37
CA LEU A 154 -1.49 9.54 10.40
C LEU A 154 -0.97 9.92 9.00
N VAL A 155 -1.32 9.18 7.96
CA VAL A 155 -0.80 9.48 6.61
C VAL A 155 -1.38 10.78 6.06
N SER A 156 -2.70 10.92 6.04
CA SER A 156 -3.39 12.09 5.47
C SER A 156 -3.04 13.40 6.20
N SER A 157 -2.81 13.36 7.51
CA SER A 157 -2.43 14.54 8.30
C SER A 157 -1.06 15.12 7.90
N ALA A 158 -0.18 14.34 7.26
CA ALA A 158 1.12 14.84 6.79
C ALA A 158 0.95 15.92 5.72
N THR A 159 -0.01 15.71 4.81
CA THR A 159 -0.34 16.66 3.75
C THR A 159 -0.79 17.99 4.35
N THR A 160 -1.70 17.95 5.34
CA THR A 160 -2.18 19.14 6.07
C THR A 160 -1.04 19.84 6.81
N ALA A 161 -0.08 19.08 7.32
CA ALA A 161 1.10 19.59 7.99
C ALA A 161 2.20 20.09 7.05
N GLY A 162 2.02 19.96 5.73
CA GLY A 162 2.95 20.46 4.73
C GLY A 162 4.22 19.63 4.57
N PHE A 163 4.15 18.30 4.73
CA PHE A 163 5.25 17.40 4.38
C PHE A 163 4.77 16.13 3.66
N PRO A 164 5.65 15.44 2.90
CA PRO A 164 5.24 14.28 2.10
C PRO A 164 4.75 13.11 2.95
N GLN A 165 3.64 12.50 2.54
CA GLN A 165 3.08 11.27 3.15
C GLN A 165 4.08 10.12 3.19
N ASP A 166 5.01 10.05 2.22
CA ASP A 166 6.06 9.05 2.13
C ASP A 166 6.90 9.00 3.41
N ARG A 167 7.13 10.14 4.08
CA ARG A 167 7.85 10.19 5.36
C ARG A 167 7.13 9.45 6.48
N VAL A 168 5.79 9.48 6.50
CA VAL A 168 4.99 8.74 7.50
C VAL A 168 5.11 7.23 7.25
N LEU A 169 5.05 6.80 5.98
CA LEU A 169 5.19 5.39 5.63
C LEU A 169 6.59 4.85 5.93
N GLU A 170 7.64 5.65 5.69
CA GLU A 170 9.01 5.32 6.09
C GLU A 170 9.13 5.22 7.63
N ALA A 171 8.49 6.14 8.36
CA ALA A 171 8.47 6.14 9.82
C ALA A 171 7.71 4.93 10.41
N PHE A 172 6.68 4.39 9.74
CA PHE A 172 6.05 3.12 10.15
C PHE A 172 7.05 1.95 10.10
N ASN A 173 7.88 1.88 9.07
CA ASN A 173 8.89 0.83 8.97
C ASN A 173 10.00 1.00 10.02
N ALA A 174 10.40 2.24 10.31
CA ALA A 174 11.35 2.55 11.38
C ALA A 174 10.80 2.12 12.76
N MET A 175 9.54 2.47 13.04
CA MET A 175 8.82 1.98 14.21
C MET A 175 8.78 0.44 14.25
N GLY A 176 8.45 -0.22 13.15
CA GLY A 176 8.44 -1.68 13.05
C GLY A 176 9.79 -2.32 13.39
N SER A 177 10.90 -1.64 13.04
CA SER A 177 12.27 -2.09 13.35
C SER A 177 12.56 -2.09 14.85
N VAL A 178 11.84 -1.29 15.63
CA VAL A 178 11.90 -1.28 17.10
C VAL A 178 10.89 -2.25 17.71
N VAL A 179 9.64 -2.20 17.25
CA VAL A 179 8.51 -2.90 17.87
C VAL A 179 8.52 -4.40 17.60
N VAL A 180 8.82 -4.83 16.37
CA VAL A 180 8.76 -6.25 16.00
C VAL A 180 9.74 -7.10 16.84
N PRO A 181 11.01 -6.70 17.04
CA PRO A 181 11.91 -7.43 17.94
C PRO A 181 11.42 -7.47 19.39
N LEU A 182 10.92 -6.35 19.92
CA LEU A 182 10.38 -6.28 21.29
C LEU A 182 9.17 -7.20 21.46
N MET A 183 8.28 -7.22 20.48
CA MET A 183 7.09 -8.06 20.48
C MET A 183 7.44 -9.55 20.39
N ASN A 184 8.39 -9.93 19.51
CA ASN A 184 8.85 -11.31 19.40
C ASN A 184 9.50 -11.81 20.70
N GLN A 185 10.25 -10.95 21.39
CA GLN A 185 10.82 -11.27 22.69
C GLN A 185 9.72 -11.43 23.75
N ALA A 186 8.74 -10.53 23.81
CA ALA A 186 7.62 -10.62 24.74
C ALA A 186 6.79 -11.90 24.53
N ILE A 187 6.62 -12.35 23.28
CA ILE A 187 5.97 -13.63 22.97
C ILE A 187 6.82 -14.80 23.47
N THR A 188 8.13 -14.78 23.20
CA THR A 188 9.07 -15.83 23.64
C THR A 188 9.09 -15.98 25.16
N ASP A 189 9.01 -14.85 25.88
CA ASP A 189 8.98 -14.81 27.35
C ASP A 189 7.60 -15.15 27.94
N GLY A 190 6.58 -15.39 27.11
CA GLY A 190 5.21 -15.69 27.54
C GLY A 190 4.45 -14.49 28.14
N ASN A 191 4.95 -13.28 27.91
CA ASN A 191 4.33 -12.04 28.39
C ASN A 191 3.18 -11.56 27.48
N ILE A 192 3.23 -11.96 26.21
CA ILE A 192 2.18 -11.76 25.21
C ILE A 192 1.86 -13.10 24.56
N SER A 193 0.57 -13.39 24.40
CA SER A 193 0.11 -14.56 23.65
C SER A 193 0.48 -14.46 22.16
N GLN A 194 0.75 -15.60 21.51
CA GLN A 194 1.05 -15.62 20.08
C GLN A 194 -0.08 -15.00 19.25
N ALA A 195 -1.33 -15.23 19.64
CA ALA A 195 -2.50 -14.65 19.00
C ALA A 195 -2.59 -13.13 19.17
N THR A 196 -2.28 -12.59 20.35
CA THR A 196 -2.22 -11.13 20.55
C THR A 196 -1.14 -10.50 19.66
N GLY A 197 0.03 -11.14 19.55
CA GLY A 197 1.07 -10.69 18.61
C GLY A 197 0.61 -10.72 17.15
N GLN A 198 -0.11 -11.77 16.74
CA GLN A 198 -0.70 -11.89 15.41
C GLN A 198 -1.75 -10.79 15.17
N MET A 199 -2.68 -10.57 16.09
CA MET A 199 -3.68 -9.50 15.99
C MET A 199 -3.05 -8.12 15.76
N ILE A 200 -1.97 -7.80 16.49
CA ILE A 200 -1.22 -6.55 16.30
C ILE A 200 -0.66 -6.50 14.88
N ASN A 201 0.00 -7.57 14.43
CA ASN A 201 0.56 -7.68 13.09
C ASN A 201 -0.50 -7.55 11.99
N SER A 202 -1.64 -8.23 12.11
CA SER A 202 -2.74 -8.17 11.13
C SER A 202 -3.32 -6.76 11.04
N THR A 203 -3.53 -6.12 12.20
CA THR A 203 -4.11 -4.79 12.24
C THR A 203 -3.17 -3.73 11.68
N VAL A 204 -1.92 -3.71 12.15
CA VAL A 204 -0.93 -2.72 11.73
C VAL A 204 -0.46 -3.00 10.30
N GLY A 205 -0.12 -4.25 10.00
CA GLY A 205 0.34 -4.70 8.69
C GLY A 205 -0.73 -4.54 7.61
N GLY A 206 -1.95 -5.04 7.84
CA GLY A 206 -3.07 -4.83 6.92
C GLY A 206 -3.45 -3.36 6.76
N GLY A 207 -3.25 -2.56 7.82
CA GLY A 207 -3.49 -1.12 7.78
C GLY A 207 -2.46 -0.40 6.93
N ILE A 208 -1.19 -0.75 7.06
CA ILE A 208 -0.10 -0.23 6.21
C ILE A 208 -0.29 -0.65 4.75
N GLN A 209 -0.70 -1.89 4.47
CA GLN A 209 -1.03 -2.34 3.11
C GLN A 209 -2.15 -1.50 2.49
N LYS A 210 -3.24 -1.29 3.23
CA LYS A 210 -4.31 -0.38 2.80
C LYS A 210 -3.81 1.03 2.48
N LEU A 211 -2.91 1.58 3.30
CA LEU A 211 -2.35 2.92 3.06
C LEU A 211 -1.43 2.99 1.85
N LYS A 212 -0.60 1.96 1.65
CA LYS A 212 0.19 1.83 0.43
C LYS A 212 -0.74 1.79 -0.78
N ALA A 213 -1.86 1.09 -0.66
CA ALA A 213 -2.85 1.01 -1.73
C ALA A 213 -3.46 2.36 -2.10
N GLU A 214 -3.99 3.08 -1.10
CA GLU A 214 -4.59 4.40 -1.28
C GLU A 214 -3.57 5.37 -1.90
N LYS A 215 -2.31 5.35 -1.46
CA LYS A 215 -1.28 6.23 -2.03
C LYS A 215 -0.89 5.87 -3.46
N LEU A 216 -0.81 4.58 -3.78
CA LEU A 216 -0.53 4.15 -5.16
C LEU A 216 -1.67 4.55 -6.09
N ILE A 217 -2.93 4.46 -5.65
CA ILE A 217 -4.08 4.92 -6.43
C ILE A 217 -3.92 6.38 -6.85
N ASP A 218 -3.53 7.27 -5.92
CA ASP A 218 -3.31 8.68 -6.22
C ASP A 218 -2.15 8.87 -7.21
N LYS A 219 -1.01 8.21 -6.97
CA LYS A 219 0.18 8.29 -7.84
C LYS A 219 -0.09 7.80 -9.26
N TYR A 220 -0.83 6.70 -9.42
CA TYR A 220 -1.18 6.16 -10.73
C TYR A 220 -2.20 7.06 -11.44
N THR A 221 -3.17 7.63 -10.72
CA THR A 221 -4.13 8.59 -11.30
C THR A 221 -3.43 9.83 -11.87
N GLU A 222 -2.46 10.37 -11.13
CA GLU A 222 -1.61 11.48 -11.60
C GLU A 222 -0.76 11.08 -12.81
N ALA A 223 -0.15 9.89 -12.77
CA ALA A 223 0.66 9.38 -13.86
C ALA A 223 -0.15 9.12 -15.15
N LEU A 224 -1.35 8.54 -15.03
CA LEU A 224 -2.29 8.35 -16.15
C LEU A 224 -2.62 9.70 -16.79
N THR A 225 -2.96 10.69 -15.97
CA THR A 225 -3.28 12.05 -16.46
C THR A 225 -2.08 12.70 -17.14
N THR A 226 -0.88 12.54 -16.57
CA THR A 226 0.38 13.10 -17.11
C THR A 226 0.73 12.53 -18.50
N LEU A 227 0.41 11.27 -18.75
CA LEU A 227 0.60 10.63 -20.07
C LEU A 227 -0.58 10.80 -21.02
N GLY A 228 -1.58 11.60 -20.66
CA GLY A 228 -2.71 11.93 -21.53
C GLY A 228 -3.79 10.85 -21.62
N ALA A 229 -3.97 10.05 -20.57
CA ALA A 229 -5.10 9.11 -20.48
C ALA A 229 -6.44 9.84 -20.68
N SER A 230 -7.39 9.19 -21.36
CA SER A 230 -8.71 9.77 -21.57
C SER A 230 -9.49 9.86 -20.26
N GLY A 231 -10.49 10.74 -20.20
CA GLY A 231 -11.37 10.83 -19.02
C GLY A 231 -12.07 9.50 -18.70
N ALA A 232 -12.34 8.66 -19.71
CA ALA A 232 -12.89 7.32 -19.52
C ALA A 232 -11.88 6.36 -18.88
N ASP A 233 -10.61 6.37 -19.32
CA ASP A 233 -9.54 5.54 -18.75
C ASP A 233 -9.29 5.93 -17.28
N VAL A 234 -9.24 7.23 -16.97
CA VAL A 234 -9.08 7.73 -15.60
C VAL A 234 -10.27 7.34 -14.72
N THR A 235 -11.50 7.49 -15.23
CA THR A 235 -12.72 7.09 -14.49
C THR A 235 -12.75 5.59 -14.22
N GLN A 236 -12.33 4.76 -15.18
CA GLN A 236 -12.24 3.32 -14.98
C GLN A 236 -11.25 2.98 -13.85
N TYR A 237 -10.06 3.60 -13.86
CA TYR A 237 -9.06 3.40 -12.81
C TYR A 237 -9.58 3.80 -11.44
N GLN A 238 -10.14 5.01 -11.32
CA GLN A 238 -10.64 5.55 -10.05
C GLN A 238 -11.82 4.74 -9.48
N SER A 239 -12.69 4.20 -10.35
CA SER A 239 -13.77 3.31 -9.95
C SER A 239 -13.25 1.98 -9.39
N ALA A 240 -12.28 1.36 -10.08
CA ALA A 240 -11.62 0.15 -9.60
C ALA A 240 -10.89 0.40 -8.26
N ALA A 241 -10.20 1.52 -8.15
CA ALA A 241 -9.49 1.95 -6.96
C ALA A 241 -10.42 2.20 -5.75
N THR A 242 -11.55 2.87 -5.97
CA THR A 242 -12.57 3.10 -4.94
C THR A 242 -13.15 1.77 -4.45
N THR A 243 -13.36 0.83 -5.37
CA THR A 243 -13.83 -0.53 -5.04
C THR A 243 -12.79 -1.29 -4.20
N LEU A 244 -11.50 -1.19 -4.55
CA LEU A 244 -10.40 -1.77 -3.76
C LEU A 244 -10.38 -1.20 -2.34
N ALA A 245 -10.40 0.13 -2.19
CA ALA A 245 -10.40 0.77 -0.87
C ALA A 245 -11.60 0.35 -0.02
N GLY A 246 -12.80 0.29 -0.61
CA GLY A 246 -14.01 -0.21 0.05
C GLY A 246 -13.90 -1.67 0.48
N ALA A 247 -13.34 -2.53 -0.36
CA ALA A 247 -13.12 -3.95 -0.04
C ALA A 247 -12.08 -4.14 1.07
N MET A 248 -11.03 -3.32 1.11
CA MET A 248 -10.05 -3.32 2.20
C MET A 248 -10.69 -2.92 3.53
N VAL A 249 -11.57 -1.91 3.55
CA VAL A 249 -12.37 -1.55 4.74
C VAL A 249 -13.28 -2.72 5.15
N ALA A 250 -13.98 -3.36 4.21
CA ALA A 250 -14.81 -4.52 4.52
C ALA A 250 -14.03 -5.70 5.10
N ALA A 251 -12.77 -5.87 4.69
CA ALA A 251 -11.87 -6.88 5.26
C ALA A 251 -11.58 -6.59 6.75
N PHE A 252 -11.36 -5.32 7.11
CA PHE A 252 -11.26 -4.90 8.52
C PHE A 252 -12.56 -5.10 9.32
N GLN A 253 -13.72 -4.84 8.71
CA GLN A 253 -15.02 -5.09 9.33
C GLN A 253 -15.21 -6.57 9.65
N THR A 254 -14.77 -7.45 8.74
CA THR A 254 -14.83 -8.90 8.92
C THR A 254 -13.86 -9.37 9.99
N PHE A 255 -12.62 -8.85 9.98
CA PHE A 255 -11.61 -9.15 11.01
C PHE A 255 -12.10 -8.75 12.41
N GLU A 256 -12.79 -7.62 12.52
CA GLU A 256 -13.29 -7.14 13.82
C GLU A 256 -14.39 -8.03 14.41
N GLN A 257 -15.09 -8.83 13.61
CA GLN A 257 -16.16 -9.72 14.09
C GLN A 257 -15.69 -10.73 15.14
N VAL A 258 -14.39 -11.01 15.21
CA VAL A 258 -13.83 -11.97 16.16
C VAL A 258 -13.68 -11.38 17.57
N PHE A 259 -13.51 -10.07 17.72
CA PHE A 259 -13.18 -9.47 19.02
C PHE A 259 -14.41 -9.16 19.88
N THR A 260 -14.95 -10.22 20.46
CA THR A 260 -16.10 -10.20 21.37
C THR A 260 -15.70 -10.15 22.85
N GLY A 261 -14.41 -10.26 23.16
CA GLY A 261 -13.84 -10.25 24.51
C GLY A 261 -13.65 -11.64 25.11
N THR A 262 -14.08 -12.69 24.41
CA THR A 262 -13.92 -14.10 24.81
C THR A 262 -13.28 -14.96 23.72
N GLU A 263 -12.72 -14.34 22.69
CA GLU A 263 -12.11 -15.05 21.59
C GLU A 263 -10.86 -15.84 22.01
N SER A 264 -10.65 -16.94 21.30
CA SER A 264 -9.52 -17.84 21.45
C SER A 264 -8.42 -17.52 20.45
N ASP A 265 -7.20 -17.99 20.75
CA ASP A 265 -6.05 -17.87 19.85
C ASP A 265 -6.31 -18.42 18.44
N THR A 266 -7.08 -19.51 18.36
CA THR A 266 -7.49 -20.14 17.10
C THR A 266 -8.43 -19.24 16.29
N GLU A 267 -9.37 -18.55 16.94
CA GLU A 267 -10.30 -17.65 16.27
C GLU A 267 -9.57 -16.42 15.73
N ILE A 268 -8.63 -15.86 16.49
CA ILE A 268 -7.79 -14.74 16.04
C ILE A 268 -6.93 -15.16 14.83
N SER A 269 -6.31 -16.34 14.88
CA SER A 269 -5.52 -16.88 13.78
C SER A 269 -6.37 -17.10 12.51
N ALA A 270 -7.60 -17.59 12.67
CA ALA A 270 -8.53 -17.75 11.55
C ALA A 270 -8.97 -16.39 10.98
N ALA A 271 -9.20 -15.39 11.84
CA ALA A 271 -9.53 -14.03 11.42
C ALA A 271 -8.42 -13.41 10.57
N ASP A 272 -7.15 -13.59 10.96
CA ASP A 272 -6.00 -13.13 10.19
C ASP A 272 -5.96 -13.76 8.79
N ALA A 273 -6.15 -15.09 8.70
CA ALA A 273 -6.20 -15.78 7.41
C ALA A 273 -7.36 -15.26 6.52
N ILE A 274 -8.52 -14.94 7.12
CA ILE A 274 -9.66 -14.34 6.42
C ILE A 274 -9.33 -12.92 5.93
N LEU A 275 -8.70 -12.09 6.77
CA LEU A 275 -8.25 -10.75 6.39
C LEU A 275 -7.30 -10.82 5.20
N ASN A 276 -6.26 -11.65 5.27
CA ASN A 276 -5.29 -11.84 4.20
C ASN A 276 -5.95 -12.34 2.90
N THR A 277 -6.89 -13.28 3.00
CA THR A 277 -7.65 -13.78 1.85
C THR A 277 -8.54 -12.71 1.23
N ALA A 278 -9.21 -11.90 2.06
CA ALA A 278 -10.06 -10.82 1.61
C ALA A 278 -9.26 -9.70 0.91
N MET A 279 -8.08 -9.34 1.46
CA MET A 279 -7.16 -8.39 0.84
C MET A 279 -6.67 -8.89 -0.53
N ASN A 280 -6.23 -10.15 -0.62
CA ASN A 280 -5.81 -10.76 -1.89
C ASN A 280 -6.95 -10.83 -2.92
N THR A 281 -8.17 -11.13 -2.47
CA THR A 281 -9.36 -11.15 -3.34
C THR A 281 -9.68 -9.76 -3.87
N ALA A 282 -9.62 -8.74 -3.00
CA ALA A 282 -9.82 -7.35 -3.39
C ALA A 282 -8.81 -6.90 -4.45
N PHE A 283 -7.53 -7.28 -4.28
CA PHE A 283 -6.50 -6.98 -5.27
C PHE A 283 -6.72 -7.69 -6.62
N ASN A 284 -7.08 -8.98 -6.61
CA ASN A 284 -7.40 -9.71 -7.84
C ASN A 284 -8.60 -9.09 -8.58
N ALA A 285 -9.59 -8.60 -7.84
CA ALA A 285 -10.72 -7.86 -8.39
C ALA A 285 -10.26 -6.52 -9.01
N PHE A 286 -9.38 -5.78 -8.33
CA PHE A 286 -8.79 -4.54 -8.86
C PHE A 286 -8.02 -4.77 -10.17
N MET A 287 -7.16 -5.79 -10.23
CA MET A 287 -6.44 -6.16 -11.47
C MET A 287 -7.40 -6.51 -12.62
N THR A 288 -8.55 -7.11 -12.29
CA THR A 288 -9.57 -7.45 -13.30
C THR A 288 -10.33 -6.21 -13.74
N ALA A 289 -10.68 -5.32 -12.82
CA ALA A 289 -11.42 -4.09 -13.11
C ALA A 289 -10.60 -3.05 -13.91
N THR A 290 -9.27 -3.11 -13.79
CA THR A 290 -8.35 -2.27 -14.56
C THR A 290 -7.96 -2.86 -15.92
N ALA A 291 -8.43 -4.07 -16.26
CA ALA A 291 -8.23 -4.66 -17.58
C ALA A 291 -8.93 -3.81 -18.65
N SER A 292 -8.24 -3.56 -19.76
CA SER A 292 -8.80 -2.83 -20.89
C SER A 292 -9.84 -3.67 -21.64
N SER A 293 -10.86 -3.04 -22.21
CA SER A 293 -11.82 -3.74 -23.08
C SER A 293 -11.20 -4.07 -24.44
N ASP A 294 -11.76 -5.04 -25.15
CA ASP A 294 -11.37 -5.41 -26.52
C ASP A 294 -11.42 -4.21 -27.48
N ALA A 295 -12.46 -3.38 -27.34
CA ALA A 295 -12.60 -2.15 -28.11
C ALA A 295 -11.44 -1.17 -27.82
N ARG A 296 -11.05 -1.03 -26.54
CA ARG A 296 -9.96 -0.16 -26.15
C ARG A 296 -8.60 -0.65 -26.68
N LEU A 297 -8.37 -1.96 -26.68
CA LEU A 297 -7.18 -2.58 -27.27
C LEU A 297 -7.17 -2.42 -28.79
N THR A 298 -8.32 -2.53 -29.45
CA THR A 298 -8.44 -2.26 -30.90
C THR A 298 -8.04 -0.82 -31.22
N THR A 299 -8.47 0.16 -30.42
CA THR A 299 -8.02 1.56 -30.55
C THR A 299 -6.52 1.71 -30.36
N MET A 300 -5.95 1.04 -29.35
CA MET A 300 -4.50 1.07 -29.12
C MET A 300 -3.72 0.49 -30.31
N ILE A 301 -4.17 -0.64 -30.86
CA ILE A 301 -3.57 -1.24 -32.07
C ILE A 301 -3.65 -0.27 -33.25
N ALA A 302 -4.80 0.38 -33.46
CA ALA A 302 -4.96 1.38 -34.52
C ALA A 302 -4.02 2.58 -34.34
N ASN A 303 -3.76 3.00 -33.09
CA ASN A 303 -2.79 4.06 -32.80
C ASN A 303 -1.36 3.62 -33.12
N ILE A 304 -1.00 2.36 -32.82
CA ILE A 304 0.31 1.80 -33.19
C ILE A 304 0.47 1.78 -34.70
N ASP A 305 -0.52 1.24 -35.43
CA ASP A 305 -0.53 1.19 -36.88
C ASP A 305 -0.43 2.58 -37.51
N GLY A 306 -1.19 3.55 -36.98
CA GLY A 306 -1.15 4.94 -37.40
C GLY A 306 0.21 5.60 -37.18
N ALA A 307 0.82 5.36 -36.02
CA ALA A 307 2.14 5.88 -35.67
C ALA A 307 3.25 5.31 -36.57
N LEU A 308 3.16 4.02 -36.92
CA LEU A 308 4.13 3.35 -37.78
C LEU A 308 3.85 3.56 -39.29
N GLY A 309 2.66 4.06 -39.64
CA GLY A 309 2.25 4.24 -41.03
C GLY A 309 2.02 2.93 -41.80
N VAL A 310 1.84 1.82 -41.08
CA VAL A 310 1.66 0.47 -41.64
C VAL A 310 0.62 -0.30 -40.84
N SER A 311 -0.04 -1.29 -41.46
CA SER A 311 -0.80 -2.26 -40.70
C SER A 311 0.13 -3.34 -40.16
N THR A 312 0.28 -3.41 -38.85
CA THR A 312 1.20 -4.36 -38.19
C THR A 312 0.67 -5.79 -38.16
N GLY A 313 -0.64 -5.97 -38.37
CA GLY A 313 -1.31 -7.27 -38.22
C GLY A 313 -1.44 -7.74 -36.76
N LEU A 314 -1.17 -6.86 -35.79
CA LEU A 314 -1.35 -7.15 -34.36
C LEU A 314 -2.81 -7.47 -34.03
N GLN A 315 -3.00 -8.41 -33.12
CA GLN A 315 -4.30 -8.86 -32.65
C GLN A 315 -4.46 -8.60 -31.15
N ILE A 316 -5.70 -8.57 -30.67
CA ILE A 316 -6.02 -8.42 -29.23
C ILE A 316 -5.30 -9.48 -28.38
N SER A 317 -5.17 -10.70 -28.90
CA SER A 317 -4.47 -11.82 -28.23
C SER A 317 -2.98 -11.53 -27.96
N ASN A 318 -2.35 -10.61 -28.71
CA ASN A 318 -0.98 -10.17 -28.42
C ASN A 318 -0.89 -9.27 -27.18
N PHE A 319 -2.02 -8.71 -26.72
CA PHE A 319 -2.13 -7.80 -25.57
C PHE A 319 -2.95 -8.44 -24.45
N GLN A 320 -2.76 -9.74 -24.26
CA GLN A 320 -3.36 -10.53 -23.20
C GLN A 320 -2.27 -11.23 -22.38
N PHE A 321 -2.53 -11.44 -21.10
CA PHE A 321 -1.71 -12.26 -20.21
C PHE A 321 -2.57 -13.33 -19.56
N TYR A 322 -1.95 -14.46 -19.21
CA TYR A 322 -2.63 -15.54 -18.51
C TYR A 322 -2.44 -15.40 -17.01
N LYS A 323 -3.55 -15.35 -16.27
CA LYS A 323 -3.54 -15.49 -14.81
C LYS A 323 -3.27 -16.96 -14.48
N SER A 324 -2.57 -17.23 -13.37
CA SER A 324 -2.29 -18.60 -12.91
C SER A 324 -3.58 -19.44 -12.85
N GLY A 325 -3.65 -20.51 -13.65
CA GLY A 325 -4.81 -21.41 -13.71
C GLY A 325 -6.07 -20.84 -14.39
N GLY A 326 -5.98 -19.71 -15.10
CA GLY A 326 -7.15 -18.97 -15.59
C GLY A 326 -7.20 -18.71 -17.11
N SER A 327 -8.27 -18.03 -17.53
CA SER A 327 -8.44 -17.50 -18.88
C SER A 327 -7.53 -16.31 -19.15
N ALA A 328 -7.26 -16.05 -20.43
CA ALA A 328 -6.57 -14.85 -20.86
C ALA A 328 -7.27 -13.58 -20.34
N SER A 329 -6.48 -12.62 -19.87
CA SER A 329 -6.92 -11.31 -19.41
C SER A 329 -6.25 -10.24 -20.27
N ASN A 330 -7.02 -9.26 -20.72
CA ASN A 330 -6.49 -8.11 -21.46
C ASN A 330 -5.49 -7.32 -20.60
N TRP A 331 -4.53 -6.68 -21.26
CA TRP A 331 -3.64 -5.71 -20.65
C TRP A 331 -4.41 -4.64 -19.89
N SER A 332 -3.91 -4.26 -18.72
CA SER A 332 -4.49 -3.20 -17.92
C SER A 332 -4.35 -1.84 -18.61
N ILE A 333 -5.19 -0.88 -18.21
CA ILE A 333 -5.04 0.51 -18.63
C ILE A 333 -3.66 1.09 -18.29
N THR A 334 -2.99 0.58 -17.25
CA THR A 334 -1.63 0.98 -16.88
C THR A 334 -0.57 0.50 -17.88
N MET A 335 -0.88 -0.44 -18.77
CA MET A 335 -0.03 -0.84 -19.90
C MET A 335 -0.46 -0.20 -21.22
N VAL A 336 -1.77 -0.03 -21.42
CA VAL A 336 -2.33 0.56 -22.64
C VAL A 336 -1.98 2.05 -22.76
N ILE A 337 -2.07 2.81 -21.67
CA ILE A 337 -1.77 4.26 -21.71
C ILE A 337 -0.31 4.57 -22.04
N PRO A 338 0.70 3.92 -21.43
CA PRO A 338 2.09 4.02 -21.88
C PRO A 338 2.28 3.76 -23.37
N THR A 339 1.60 2.73 -23.90
CA THR A 339 1.71 2.34 -25.31
C THR A 339 1.13 3.40 -26.23
N ASP A 340 -0.07 3.91 -25.92
CA ASP A 340 -0.69 5.01 -26.68
C ASP A 340 0.10 6.31 -26.59
N TRP A 341 0.68 6.60 -25.43
CA TRP A 341 1.55 7.75 -25.27
C TRP A 341 2.76 7.65 -26.21
N VAL A 342 3.42 6.48 -26.30
CA VAL A 342 4.50 6.25 -27.27
C VAL A 342 4.01 6.42 -28.71
N SER A 343 2.85 5.85 -29.06
CA SER A 343 2.24 6.03 -30.38
C SER A 343 2.03 7.52 -30.72
N SER A 344 1.61 8.32 -29.73
CA SER A 344 1.41 9.76 -29.90
C SER A 344 2.72 10.51 -30.16
N LEU A 345 3.82 10.14 -29.48
CA LEU A 345 5.13 10.75 -29.74
C LEU A 345 5.59 10.46 -31.15
N VAL A 346 5.52 9.19 -31.56
CA VAL A 346 5.96 8.75 -32.89
C VAL A 346 5.12 9.41 -33.99
N SER A 347 3.80 9.48 -33.80
CA SER A 347 2.90 10.16 -34.74
C SER A 347 3.20 11.66 -34.90
N ALA A 348 3.69 12.31 -33.84
CA ALA A 348 4.10 13.71 -33.86
C ALA A 348 5.53 13.91 -34.41
N GLY A 349 6.20 12.87 -34.90
CA GLY A 349 7.58 12.93 -35.37
C GLY A 349 8.64 12.81 -34.26
N GLY A 350 8.20 12.55 -33.04
CA GLY A 350 9.04 12.29 -31.87
C GLY A 350 9.49 10.84 -31.73
N SER A 351 10.07 10.52 -30.57
CA SER A 351 10.58 9.19 -30.26
C SER A 351 10.70 8.97 -28.75
N LEU A 352 10.67 7.70 -28.35
CA LEU A 352 11.10 7.26 -27.03
C LEU A 352 12.45 6.54 -27.18
N ALA A 353 13.40 6.87 -26.32
CA ALA A 353 14.65 6.13 -26.19
C ALA A 353 14.83 5.67 -24.75
N TYR A 354 15.44 4.51 -24.57
CA TYR A 354 15.72 3.97 -23.24
C TYR A 354 17.08 3.28 -23.23
N THR A 355 17.91 3.66 -22.26
CA THR A 355 19.16 2.94 -22.00
C THR A 355 18.87 1.82 -20.99
N ARG A 356 19.01 0.57 -21.45
CA ARG A 356 18.75 -0.61 -20.61
C ARG A 356 19.60 -0.57 -19.35
N ASP A 357 18.99 -0.96 -18.24
CA ASP A 357 19.69 -1.26 -17.00
C ASP A 357 20.62 -2.48 -17.18
N THR A 358 21.65 -2.59 -16.34
CA THR A 358 22.66 -3.66 -16.42
C THR A 358 22.55 -4.65 -15.26
N SER A 359 21.49 -4.58 -14.47
CA SER A 359 21.27 -5.56 -13.40
C SER A 359 21.09 -6.97 -13.94
N ALA A 360 21.65 -7.93 -13.21
CA ALA A 360 21.50 -9.34 -13.50
C ALA A 360 20.03 -9.75 -13.35
N LEU A 361 19.61 -10.72 -14.17
CA LEU A 361 18.31 -11.36 -14.03
C LEU A 361 18.25 -12.12 -12.70
N PRO A 362 17.22 -11.90 -11.86
CA PRO A 362 16.96 -12.72 -10.68
C PRO A 362 16.81 -14.19 -11.07
N SER A 363 17.30 -15.09 -10.22
CA SER A 363 17.18 -16.54 -10.46
C SER A 363 15.73 -17.03 -10.51
N SER A 364 14.78 -16.26 -9.96
CA SER A 364 13.35 -16.51 -10.03
C SER A 364 12.75 -16.24 -11.41
N MET A 365 13.38 -15.39 -12.23
CA MET A 365 12.87 -15.01 -13.56
C MET A 365 13.28 -16.00 -14.65
N THR A 366 12.93 -17.26 -14.47
CA THR A 366 13.34 -18.33 -15.39
C THR A 366 12.67 -18.26 -16.76
N TRP A 367 11.59 -17.48 -16.90
CA TRP A 367 10.87 -17.31 -18.17
C TRP A 367 11.44 -16.21 -19.06
N VAL A 368 12.42 -15.43 -18.58
CA VAL A 368 13.11 -14.41 -19.39
C VAL A 368 14.37 -15.02 -19.98
N GLY A 369 14.45 -15.06 -21.30
CA GLY A 369 15.51 -15.75 -22.02
C GLY A 369 15.15 -16.04 -23.46
N THR A 370 16.01 -16.81 -24.11
CA THR A 370 15.87 -17.22 -25.49
C THR A 370 16.04 -18.73 -25.61
N CYS A 371 15.29 -19.34 -26.52
CA CYS A 371 15.46 -20.74 -26.85
C CYS A 371 16.51 -20.89 -27.96
N SER A 372 17.31 -21.96 -27.92
CA SER A 372 18.20 -22.32 -29.04
C SER A 372 17.43 -22.68 -30.32
N ASP A 373 16.15 -23.01 -30.20
CA ASP A 373 15.21 -23.18 -31.30
C ASP A 373 14.21 -22.03 -31.31
N ASN A 374 14.30 -21.18 -32.31
CA ASN A 374 13.48 -19.97 -32.44
C ASN A 374 11.98 -20.27 -32.69
N ALA A 375 11.59 -21.55 -32.87
CA ALA A 375 10.19 -21.94 -32.92
C ALA A 375 9.46 -21.84 -31.57
N TYR A 376 10.19 -21.75 -30.45
CA TYR A 376 9.63 -21.73 -29.10
C TYR A 376 9.97 -20.44 -28.35
N GLY A 377 8.94 -19.71 -27.90
CA GLY A 377 9.08 -18.45 -27.18
C GLY A 377 9.08 -18.57 -25.64
N ASP A 378 8.88 -19.77 -25.10
CA ASP A 378 8.84 -20.01 -23.66
C ASP A 378 9.78 -21.16 -23.25
N LYS A 379 10.31 -21.08 -22.03
CA LYS A 379 11.24 -22.07 -21.49
C LYS A 379 10.67 -23.50 -21.50
N GLY A 380 9.40 -23.66 -21.14
CA GLY A 380 8.77 -24.97 -21.01
C GLY A 380 8.68 -25.70 -22.35
N SER A 381 8.18 -25.02 -23.37
CA SER A 381 8.14 -25.53 -24.74
C SER A 381 9.54 -25.75 -25.30
N CYS A 382 10.48 -24.84 -25.04
CA CYS A 382 11.87 -24.96 -25.49
C CYS A 382 12.52 -26.25 -24.98
N GLU A 383 12.52 -26.44 -23.66
CA GLU A 383 13.16 -27.60 -23.02
C GLU A 383 12.44 -28.91 -23.34
N SER A 384 11.09 -28.88 -23.43
CA SER A 384 10.30 -30.07 -23.77
C SER A 384 10.51 -30.58 -25.19
N ASN A 385 10.96 -29.71 -26.10
CA ASN A 385 11.25 -30.05 -27.50
C ASN A 385 12.75 -30.20 -27.79
N GLY A 386 13.57 -30.38 -26.74
CA GLY A 386 15.01 -30.62 -26.88
C GLY A 386 15.86 -29.38 -27.17
N GLY A 387 15.25 -28.18 -27.10
CA GLY A 387 15.96 -26.91 -27.14
C GLY A 387 16.66 -26.60 -25.81
N THR A 388 17.65 -25.70 -25.86
CA THR A 388 18.34 -25.17 -24.68
C THR A 388 17.86 -23.76 -24.41
N TRP A 389 17.32 -23.54 -23.21
CA TRP A 389 16.93 -22.20 -22.75
C TRP A 389 18.13 -21.45 -22.19
N THR A 390 18.41 -20.25 -22.71
CA THR A 390 19.46 -19.36 -22.21
C THR A 390 18.82 -18.12 -21.59
N ALA A 391 18.96 -17.98 -20.27
CA ALA A 391 18.46 -16.80 -19.56
C ALA A 391 19.21 -15.53 -20.01
N ALA A 392 18.47 -14.60 -20.60
CA ALA A 392 18.98 -13.34 -21.14
C ALA A 392 17.81 -12.35 -21.28
N ARG A 393 18.11 -11.05 -21.17
CA ARG A 393 17.13 -9.97 -21.45
C ARG A 393 16.69 -10.06 -22.91
N THR A 394 15.45 -9.69 -23.18
CA THR A 394 14.90 -9.73 -24.54
C THR A 394 15.52 -8.61 -25.38
N ASP A 395 16.07 -8.95 -26.55
CA ASP A 395 16.55 -7.99 -27.55
C ASP A 395 15.40 -7.59 -28.47
N PHE A 396 14.50 -6.74 -27.97
CA PHE A 396 13.33 -6.31 -28.71
C PHE A 396 13.67 -5.66 -30.07
N VAL A 397 14.81 -4.97 -30.18
CA VAL A 397 15.26 -4.37 -31.44
C VAL A 397 15.72 -5.46 -32.41
N GLY A 398 16.53 -6.41 -31.94
CA GLY A 398 16.96 -7.58 -32.70
C GLY A 398 15.79 -8.44 -33.19
N ASP A 399 14.72 -8.51 -32.39
CA ASP A 399 13.46 -9.20 -32.71
C ASP A 399 12.55 -8.42 -33.69
N GLY A 400 13.00 -7.25 -34.16
CA GLY A 400 12.28 -6.45 -35.16
C GLY A 400 11.21 -5.52 -34.58
N THR A 401 11.15 -5.34 -33.26
CA THR A 401 10.26 -4.34 -32.64
C THR A 401 10.74 -2.93 -32.99
N PRO A 402 9.86 -2.01 -33.44
CA PRO A 402 10.29 -0.65 -33.74
C PRO A 402 10.85 0.07 -32.51
N ALA A 403 11.88 0.91 -32.72
CA ALA A 403 12.75 1.42 -31.66
C ALA A 403 12.04 2.03 -30.44
N SER A 404 11.02 2.88 -30.64
CA SER A 404 10.29 3.50 -29.52
C SER A 404 9.49 2.48 -28.69
N TYR A 405 8.94 1.45 -29.33
CA TYR A 405 8.23 0.37 -28.62
C TYR A 405 9.21 -0.62 -27.98
N ALA A 406 10.35 -0.87 -28.63
CA ALA A 406 11.44 -1.65 -28.03
C ALA A 406 11.99 -0.98 -26.77
N ALA A 407 12.06 0.36 -26.75
CA ALA A 407 12.43 1.14 -25.57
C ALA A 407 11.38 0.98 -24.44
N LEU A 408 10.08 1.02 -24.76
CA LEU A 408 9.01 0.81 -23.80
C LEU A 408 9.03 -0.60 -23.20
N LEU A 409 9.09 -1.63 -24.05
CA LEU A 409 9.13 -3.03 -23.61
C LEU A 409 10.42 -3.33 -22.83
N GLY A 410 11.54 -2.73 -23.23
CA GLY A 410 12.79 -2.84 -22.50
C GLY A 410 12.74 -2.19 -21.12
N LEU A 411 12.09 -1.04 -20.99
CA LEU A 411 11.84 -0.42 -19.68
C LEU A 411 10.92 -1.29 -18.82
N GLN A 412 9.86 -1.85 -19.39
CA GLN A 412 8.93 -2.73 -18.68
C GLN A 412 9.63 -3.98 -18.15
N GLU A 413 10.49 -4.62 -18.96
CA GLU A 413 11.30 -5.76 -18.52
C GLU A 413 12.25 -5.36 -17.38
N ASP A 414 12.82 -4.15 -17.41
CA ASP A 414 13.75 -3.66 -16.38
C ASP A 414 13.05 -3.32 -15.07
N VAL A 415 11.87 -2.72 -15.12
CA VAL A 415 11.02 -2.52 -13.95
C VAL A 415 10.70 -3.87 -13.31
N MET A 416 10.26 -4.85 -14.10
CA MET A 416 9.96 -6.21 -13.62
C MET A 416 11.20 -6.89 -12.98
N ILE A 417 12.37 -6.79 -13.61
CA ILE A 417 13.64 -7.31 -13.04
C ILE A 417 13.91 -6.72 -11.66
N ARG A 418 13.72 -5.42 -11.49
CA ARG A 418 13.93 -4.73 -10.21
C ARG A 418 12.88 -5.10 -9.17
N GLU A 419 11.63 -5.32 -9.57
CA GLU A 419 10.57 -5.82 -8.67
C GLU A 419 10.89 -7.23 -8.17
N PHE A 420 11.26 -8.17 -9.05
CA PHE A 420 11.61 -9.53 -8.65
C PHE A 420 12.89 -9.59 -7.80
N THR A 421 13.86 -8.71 -8.06
CA THR A 421 15.04 -8.55 -7.19
C THR A 421 14.59 -8.10 -5.79
N ARG A 422 13.75 -7.06 -5.73
CA ARG A 422 13.21 -6.56 -4.45
C ARG A 422 12.47 -7.64 -3.68
N TRP A 423 11.61 -8.43 -4.33
CA TRP A 423 10.85 -9.49 -3.65
C TRP A 423 11.76 -10.60 -3.12
N ALA A 424 12.80 -10.98 -3.85
CA ALA A 424 13.77 -11.96 -3.37
C ALA A 424 14.55 -11.44 -2.14
N ASP A 425 14.96 -10.17 -2.18
CA ASP A 425 15.64 -9.52 -1.05
C ASP A 425 14.71 -9.36 0.16
N GLN A 426 13.44 -8.99 -0.07
CA GLN A 426 12.42 -8.89 0.99
C GLN A 426 12.12 -10.23 1.62
N SER A 427 12.03 -11.30 0.81
CA SER A 427 11.88 -12.67 1.32
C SER A 427 13.09 -13.08 2.17
N SER A 428 14.30 -12.63 1.81
CA SER A 428 15.52 -12.93 2.55
C SER A 428 15.63 -12.12 3.86
N ALA A 429 15.10 -10.90 3.88
CA ALA A 429 15.04 -10.04 5.06
C ALA A 429 14.09 -10.56 6.14
N GLY A 430 13.10 -11.39 5.79
CA GLY A 430 12.17 -11.98 6.75
C GLY A 430 11.40 -10.92 7.53
N SER A 431 11.49 -10.94 8.87
CA SER A 431 10.85 -9.96 9.76
C SER A 431 11.73 -8.75 10.12
N ASP A 432 12.92 -8.62 9.52
CA ASP A 432 13.82 -7.48 9.75
C ASP A 432 13.31 -6.23 9.02
N MET A 433 12.49 -5.45 9.73
CA MET A 433 11.91 -4.21 9.19
C MET A 433 12.96 -3.16 8.82
N GLY A 434 14.16 -3.17 9.44
CA GLY A 434 15.23 -2.24 9.11
C GLY A 434 15.84 -2.54 7.73
N GLN A 435 15.96 -3.83 7.41
CA GLN A 435 16.30 -4.26 6.04
C GLN A 435 15.18 -3.89 5.07
N HIS A 436 13.91 -4.10 5.41
CA HIS A 436 12.79 -3.70 4.54
C HIS A 436 12.79 -2.19 4.22
N VAL A 437 13.08 -1.30 5.18
CA VAL A 437 13.27 0.15 4.92
C VAL A 437 14.33 0.38 3.85
N THR A 438 15.49 -0.25 4.02
CA THR A 438 16.64 -0.07 3.14
C THR A 438 16.31 -0.55 1.73
N LEU A 439 15.63 -1.70 1.61
CA LEU A 439 15.20 -2.27 0.34
C LEU A 439 14.18 -1.39 -0.38
N GLU A 440 13.19 -0.85 0.31
CA GLU A 440 12.19 0.06 -0.28
C GLU A 440 12.82 1.37 -0.77
N LYS A 441 13.76 1.94 0.02
CA LYS A 441 14.51 3.14 -0.40
C LYS A 441 15.39 2.87 -1.62
N ASN A 442 16.07 1.73 -1.65
CA ASN A 442 16.88 1.32 -2.78
C ASN A 442 16.00 1.11 -4.03
N PHE A 443 14.85 0.47 -3.88
CA PHE A 443 13.90 0.28 -4.96
C PHE A 443 13.41 1.61 -5.53
N ALA A 444 13.00 2.56 -4.70
CA ALA A 444 12.59 3.89 -5.13
C ALA A 444 13.72 4.63 -5.88
N THR A 445 14.95 4.58 -5.37
CA THR A 445 16.14 5.19 -6.01
C THR A 445 16.41 4.57 -7.38
N VAL A 446 16.28 3.25 -7.48
CA VAL A 446 16.46 2.54 -8.76
C VAL A 446 15.36 2.93 -9.76
N MET A 447 14.10 3.02 -9.34
CA MET A 447 13.01 3.47 -10.22
C MET A 447 13.26 4.89 -10.75
N GLU A 448 13.75 5.81 -9.92
CA GLU A 448 14.16 7.14 -10.36
C GLU A 448 15.32 7.09 -11.35
N ALA A 449 16.31 6.22 -11.13
CA ALA A 449 17.40 6.01 -12.08
C ALA A 449 16.91 5.44 -13.42
N LEU A 450 15.94 4.50 -13.42
CA LEU A 450 15.31 4.01 -14.66
C LEU A 450 14.60 5.14 -15.41
N ALA A 451 13.92 6.05 -14.69
CA ALA A 451 13.32 7.23 -15.31
C ALA A 451 14.40 8.16 -15.90
N GLY A 452 15.56 8.29 -15.24
CA GLY A 452 16.72 9.03 -15.74
C GLY A 452 17.32 8.45 -17.02
N ASN A 453 17.20 7.14 -17.24
CA ASN A 453 17.66 6.45 -18.44
C ASN A 453 16.75 6.64 -19.66
N LEU A 454 15.57 7.26 -19.49
CA LEU A 454 14.67 7.60 -20.59
C LEU A 454 15.11 8.88 -21.30
N GLY A 455 14.94 8.89 -22.61
CA GLY A 455 15.21 10.02 -23.49
C GLY A 455 14.24 10.07 -24.67
N GLY A 456 14.54 10.94 -25.63
CA GLY A 456 13.70 11.15 -26.81
C GLY A 456 12.95 12.48 -26.76
N THR A 457 12.03 12.65 -27.70
CA THR A 457 11.35 13.92 -27.97
C THR A 457 9.86 13.68 -28.20
N GLY A 458 9.01 14.63 -27.79
CA GLY A 458 7.57 14.55 -28.01
C GLY A 458 7.13 14.81 -29.45
N ASP A 459 7.85 15.67 -30.18
CA ASP A 459 7.48 16.20 -31.51
C ASP A 459 8.68 16.24 -32.49
N GLY A 460 9.76 15.54 -32.14
CA GLY A 460 11.03 15.56 -32.88
C GLY A 460 12.01 16.65 -32.45
N ALA A 461 11.58 17.61 -31.62
CA ALA A 461 12.42 18.73 -31.15
C ALA A 461 12.41 18.90 -29.63
N THR A 462 11.25 18.85 -29.02
CA THR A 462 11.02 19.06 -27.59
C THR A 462 11.30 17.78 -26.82
N ALA A 463 12.26 17.81 -25.90
CA ALA A 463 12.56 16.65 -25.06
C ALA A 463 11.35 16.24 -24.21
N ILE A 464 11.15 14.94 -24.02
CA ILE A 464 10.15 14.44 -23.07
C ILE A 464 10.48 14.92 -21.65
N THR A 465 9.48 15.36 -20.91
CA THR A 465 9.65 16.00 -19.60
C THR A 465 10.00 14.98 -18.51
N ALA A 466 10.62 15.45 -17.41
CA ALA A 466 10.88 14.61 -16.24
C ALA A 466 9.59 14.02 -15.64
N ALA A 467 8.49 14.79 -15.64
CA ALA A 467 7.19 14.33 -15.17
C ALA A 467 6.66 13.16 -16.03
N GLN A 468 6.77 13.25 -17.36
CA GLN A 468 6.37 12.16 -18.25
C GLN A 468 7.23 10.91 -18.05
N LYS A 469 8.55 11.06 -17.89
CA LYS A 469 9.45 9.92 -17.60
C LYS A 469 9.07 9.23 -16.29
N SER A 470 8.84 10.00 -15.23
CA SER A 470 8.42 9.47 -13.93
C SER A 470 7.05 8.80 -14.00
N ALA A 471 6.09 9.39 -14.73
CA ALA A 471 4.76 8.83 -14.93
C ALA A 471 4.83 7.49 -15.68
N LEU A 472 5.68 7.39 -16.71
CA LEU A 472 5.90 6.16 -17.45
C LEU A 472 6.41 5.03 -16.55
N VAL A 473 7.47 5.28 -15.78
CA VAL A 473 8.00 4.28 -14.83
C VAL A 473 6.98 3.90 -13.78
N THR A 474 6.19 4.85 -13.28
CA THR A 474 5.16 4.61 -12.26
C THR A 474 4.07 3.66 -12.77
N LEU A 475 3.58 3.84 -14.00
CA LEU A 475 2.52 2.99 -14.56
C LEU A 475 2.98 1.57 -14.90
N LEU A 476 4.28 1.40 -15.19
CA LEU A 476 4.88 0.10 -15.48
C LEU A 476 5.22 -0.71 -14.22
N GLN A 477 5.20 -0.08 -13.04
CA GLN A 477 5.31 -0.82 -11.78
C GLN A 477 4.06 -1.67 -11.56
N SER A 478 4.25 -2.87 -11.04
CA SER A 478 3.15 -3.65 -10.49
C SER A 478 2.56 -2.88 -9.31
N PRO A 479 1.23 -2.72 -9.21
CA PRO A 479 0.64 -2.12 -8.03
C PRO A 479 1.07 -2.88 -6.77
N GLN A 480 1.88 -2.24 -5.93
CA GLN A 480 2.49 -2.83 -4.73
C GLN A 480 1.54 -2.63 -3.53
N PHE A 481 0.68 -3.61 -3.25
CA PHE A 481 -0.27 -3.55 -2.13
C PHE A 481 0.20 -4.34 -0.91
#